data_AF-A0A094BWN0-F1
#
_entry.id   AF-A0A094BWN0-F1
#
_cell.length_a   1.000
_cell.length_b   1.000
_cell.length_c   1.000
_cell.angle_alpha   90.00
_cell.angle_beta   90.00
_cell.angle_gamma   90.00
#
_symmetry.space_group_name_H-M   'P 1'
#
loop_
_entity.id
_entity.type
_entity.pdbx_description
1 polymer ?
#
loop_
_entity_poly.entity_id
_entity_poly.type
_entity_poly.pdbx_seq_one_letter_code
_entity_poly.pdbx_strand_id
1 'polypeptide(L)'
;MDITGSSPSCADNAHFDYLPGRTAYPEGMAYAPDAIWPVTPARTALHVDDALLLHPLVSPLAAKGELWAGAPPVWMVTGWELLSDEDRAVAGRMAGAGVK
;
A
#
# COMPACT_ATOMS: atom_id res chain seq x y z
N MET A 1 -0.67 0.01 -6.18
CA MET A 1 -1.64 0.07 -5.05
C MET A 1 -0.84 -0.30 -3.82
N ASP A 2 -0.82 0.57 -2.83
CA ASP A 2 0.10 0.59 -1.68
C ASP A 2 0.51 -0.82 -1.18
N ILE A 3 -0.39 -1.49 -0.49
CA ILE A 3 -0.15 -2.82 0.07
C ILE A 3 0.00 -3.95 -0.97
N THR A 4 -0.28 -3.68 -2.24
CA THR A 4 -0.05 -4.63 -3.33
C THR A 4 1.34 -4.47 -3.94
N GLY A 5 2.16 -3.50 -3.52
CA GLY A 5 3.52 -3.30 -4.01
C GLY A 5 3.65 -3.28 -5.53
N SER A 6 2.68 -2.63 -6.20
CA SER A 6 2.55 -2.69 -7.67
C SER A 6 3.01 -1.43 -8.39
N SER A 7 3.52 -0.44 -7.67
CA SER A 7 4.01 0.80 -8.27
C SER A 7 5.45 0.64 -8.75
N PRO A 8 5.90 1.41 -9.76
CA PRO A 8 7.26 1.34 -10.26
C PRO A 8 8.33 1.53 -9.18
N SER A 9 8.10 2.44 -8.21
CA SER A 9 8.99 2.64 -7.05
C SER A 9 9.27 1.34 -6.28
N CYS A 10 8.35 0.37 -6.26
CA CYS A 10 8.57 -0.91 -5.59
C CYS A 10 9.69 -1.77 -6.22
N ALA A 11 10.15 -1.42 -7.43
CA ALA A 11 11.31 -2.02 -8.07
C ALA A 11 12.45 -1.02 -8.20
N ASP A 12 12.17 0.18 -8.73
CA ASP A 12 13.18 1.19 -9.06
C ASP A 12 13.87 1.74 -7.80
N ASN A 13 13.14 1.85 -6.70
CA ASN A 13 13.63 2.39 -5.44
C ASN A 13 14.03 1.32 -4.42
N ALA A 14 14.05 0.04 -4.79
CA ALA A 14 14.34 -1.04 -3.85
C ALA A 14 15.71 -0.93 -3.17
N HIS A 15 16.65 -0.22 -3.79
CA HIS A 15 17.98 0.03 -3.24
C HIS A 15 18.02 1.08 -2.11
N PHE A 16 16.94 1.84 -1.91
CA PHE A 16 16.78 2.76 -0.78
C PHE A 16 16.04 2.12 0.40
N ASP A 17 15.48 0.93 0.22
CA ASP A 17 14.71 0.24 1.25
C ASP A 17 15.58 -0.77 2.00
N TYR A 18 15.27 -0.96 3.28
CA TYR A 18 15.89 -1.99 4.11
C TYR A 18 15.11 -3.30 4.03
N LEU A 19 13.84 -3.25 3.60
CA LEU A 19 13.03 -4.42 3.34
C LEU A 19 13.28 -4.95 1.93
N PRO A 20 13.31 -6.28 1.75
CA PRO A 20 13.36 -6.88 0.44
C PRO A 20 12.11 -6.49 -0.37
N GLY A 21 12.33 -5.98 -1.58
CA GLY A 21 11.25 -5.72 -2.54
C GLY A 21 10.55 -7.01 -2.96
N ARG A 22 9.39 -6.88 -3.62
CA ARG A 22 8.54 -8.03 -3.98
C ARG A 22 9.20 -9.03 -4.92
N THR A 23 10.20 -8.59 -5.69
CA THR A 23 11.02 -9.45 -6.55
C THR A 23 11.84 -10.49 -5.77
N ALA A 24 12.07 -10.27 -4.47
CA ALA A 24 12.69 -11.27 -3.59
C ALA A 24 11.76 -12.45 -3.26
N TYR A 25 10.44 -12.31 -3.49
CA TYR A 25 9.42 -13.32 -3.22
C TYR A 25 8.53 -13.56 -4.45
N PRO A 26 9.07 -14.14 -5.54
CA PRO A 26 8.34 -14.31 -6.80
C PRO A 26 7.10 -15.21 -6.69
N GLU A 27 7.09 -16.12 -5.71
CA GLU A 27 5.97 -17.03 -5.42
C GLU A 27 5.10 -16.53 -4.25
N GLY A 28 5.35 -15.30 -3.77
CA GLY A 28 4.72 -14.75 -2.57
C GLY A 28 5.50 -15.06 -1.28
N MET A 29 5.15 -14.36 -0.21
CA MET A 29 5.72 -14.64 1.11
C MET A 29 5.11 -15.92 1.69
N ALA A 30 5.96 -16.79 2.24
CA ALA A 30 5.51 -17.95 2.98
C ALA A 30 5.11 -17.54 4.40
N TYR A 31 3.83 -17.68 4.73
CA TYR A 31 3.33 -17.45 6.08
C TYR A 31 3.18 -18.77 6.81
N ALA A 32 3.69 -18.85 8.05
CA ALA A 32 3.46 -20.01 8.91
C ALA A 32 1.95 -20.21 9.12
N PRO A 33 1.39 -21.43 9.10
CA PRO A 33 -0.03 -21.63 9.37
C PRO A 33 -0.37 -21.28 10.83
N ASP A 34 -1.52 -20.64 11.07
CA ASP A 34 -2.07 -20.44 12.41
C ASP A 34 -3.60 -20.67 12.41
N ALA A 35 -4.18 -20.87 13.59
CA ALA A 35 -5.61 -21.20 13.73
C ALA A 35 -6.53 -19.98 13.90
N ILE A 36 -5.95 -18.77 14.00
CA ILE A 36 -6.69 -17.53 14.25
C ILE A 36 -7.05 -16.86 12.92
N TRP A 37 -6.16 -16.94 11.94
CA TRP A 37 -6.34 -16.39 10.60
C TRP A 37 -6.53 -17.51 9.56
N PRO A 38 -7.41 -17.34 8.55
CA PRO A 38 -7.67 -18.39 7.57
C PRO A 38 -6.39 -18.84 6.84
N VAL A 39 -6.14 -20.15 6.83
CA VAL A 39 -5.02 -20.80 6.13
C VAL A 39 -5.45 -21.57 4.88
N THR A 40 -6.74 -21.54 4.55
CA THR A 40 -7.29 -22.22 3.36
C THR A 40 -8.33 -21.32 2.69
N PRO A 41 -8.03 -20.73 1.51
CA PRO A 41 -6.75 -20.83 0.79
C PRO A 41 -5.59 -20.17 1.55
N ALA A 42 -4.35 -20.49 1.15
CA ALA A 42 -3.16 -19.92 1.77
C ALA A 42 -3.16 -18.39 1.68
N ARG A 43 -2.63 -17.73 2.72
CA ARG A 43 -2.49 -16.28 2.79
C ARG A 43 -1.62 -15.76 1.65
N THR A 44 -2.03 -14.67 0.99
CA THR A 44 -1.15 -13.93 0.07
C THR A 44 -0.71 -12.57 0.65
N ALA A 45 -1.48 -12.00 1.58
CA ALA A 45 -1.14 -10.81 2.35
C ALA A 45 -1.06 -11.07 3.86
N LEU A 46 -0.18 -10.34 4.55
CA LEU A 46 0.08 -10.53 5.98
C LEU A 46 -1.04 -9.98 6.88
N HIS A 47 -1.63 -8.84 6.52
CA HIS A 47 -2.49 -8.05 7.41
C HIS A 47 -3.96 -7.99 6.99
N VAL A 48 -4.32 -8.56 5.83
CA VAL A 48 -5.65 -8.39 5.27
C VAL A 48 -6.03 -9.55 4.37
N ASP A 49 -7.33 -9.82 4.27
CA ASP A 49 -7.90 -10.71 3.27
C ASP A 49 -7.70 -10.15 1.86
N ASP A 50 -7.34 -11.01 0.91
CA ASP A 50 -7.06 -10.65 -0.48
C ASP A 50 -8.21 -9.86 -1.14
N ALA A 51 -9.46 -10.18 -0.80
CA ALA A 51 -10.64 -9.51 -1.34
C ALA A 51 -10.74 -8.04 -0.91
N LEU A 52 -10.03 -7.64 0.14
CA LEU A 52 -10.05 -6.29 0.70
C LEU A 52 -8.81 -5.47 0.33
N LEU A 53 -7.85 -6.01 -0.41
CA LEU A 53 -6.60 -5.32 -0.75
C LEU A 53 -6.83 -3.97 -1.47
N LEU A 54 -7.94 -3.85 -2.22
CA LEU A 54 -8.30 -2.64 -2.96
C LEU A 54 -9.39 -1.81 -2.26
N HIS A 55 -9.76 -2.16 -1.03
CA HIS A 55 -10.73 -1.39 -0.29
C HIS A 55 -10.09 -0.07 0.21
N PRO A 56 -10.74 1.10 0.10
CA PRO A 56 -10.14 2.40 0.44
C PRO A 56 -9.75 2.57 1.91
N LEU A 57 -10.33 1.78 2.82
CA LEU A 57 -9.94 1.74 4.23
C LEU A 57 -8.73 0.84 4.51
N VAL A 58 -8.31 0.03 3.53
CA VAL A 58 -7.15 -0.86 3.64
C VAL A 58 -5.98 -0.30 2.84
N SER A 59 -6.24 0.15 1.61
CA SER A 59 -5.28 0.88 0.78
C SER A 59 -5.82 2.29 0.54
N PRO A 60 -5.30 3.32 1.22
CA PRO A 60 -5.70 4.71 0.99
C PRO A 60 -5.48 5.16 -0.46
N LEU A 61 -4.53 4.54 -1.18
CA LEU A 61 -4.37 4.73 -2.61
C LEU A 61 -5.57 4.21 -3.43
N ALA A 62 -6.48 3.42 -2.88
CA ALA A 62 -7.73 3.07 -3.55
C ALA A 62 -8.81 4.17 -3.41
N ALA A 63 -8.64 5.09 -2.46
CA ALA A 63 -9.61 6.16 -2.25
C ALA A 63 -9.60 7.14 -3.43
N LYS A 64 -10.80 7.35 -3.99
CA LYS A 64 -11.05 8.37 -5.02
C LYS A 64 -10.94 9.77 -4.41
N GLY A 65 -10.70 10.76 -5.27
CA GLY A 65 -10.55 12.16 -4.85
C GLY A 65 -11.73 12.67 -4.02
N GLU A 66 -12.96 12.35 -4.41
CA GLU A 66 -14.17 12.78 -3.69
C GLU A 66 -14.25 12.26 -2.25
N LEU A 67 -13.59 11.15 -1.92
CA LEU A 67 -13.59 10.59 -0.56
C LEU A 67 -12.66 11.36 0.38
N TRP A 68 -11.76 12.18 -0.15
CA TRP A 68 -10.86 13.04 0.65
C TRP A 68 -11.47 14.42 0.96
N ALA A 69 -12.62 14.75 0.36
CA ALA A 69 -13.28 16.03 0.60
C ALA A 69 -13.67 16.18 2.08
N GLY A 70 -13.25 17.29 2.69
CA GLY A 70 -13.52 17.58 4.11
C GLY A 70 -12.55 16.90 5.09
N ALA A 71 -11.52 16.20 4.62
CA ALA A 71 -10.43 15.73 5.48
C ALA A 71 -9.72 16.92 6.17
N PRO A 72 -9.18 16.73 7.40
CA PRO A 72 -8.39 17.77 8.07
C PRO A 72 -7.10 18.06 7.29
N PRO A 73 -6.43 19.20 7.54
CA PRO A 73 -5.11 19.45 6.97
C PRO A 73 -4.14 18.31 7.25
N VAL A 74 -3.37 17.90 6.24
CA VAL A 74 -2.45 16.75 6.32
C VAL A 74 -1.04 17.17 5.97
N TRP A 75 -0.15 16.92 6.93
CA TRP A 75 1.29 16.96 6.70
C TRP A 75 1.78 15.57 6.32
N MET A 76 2.36 15.43 5.12
CA MET A 76 2.90 14.17 4.61
C MET A 76 4.40 14.30 4.35
N VAL A 77 5.16 13.31 4.79
CA VAL A 77 6.60 13.19 4.54
C VAL A 77 6.83 11.84 3.90
N THR A 78 7.51 11.84 2.75
CA THR A 78 7.85 10.62 2.01
C THR A 78 9.33 10.62 1.65
N GLY A 79 9.93 9.44 1.65
CA GLY A 79 11.33 9.24 1.29
C GLY A 79 11.53 8.93 -0.20
N TRP A 80 12.64 8.28 -0.50
CA TRP A 80 12.90 7.65 -1.80
C TRP A 80 12.66 6.14 -1.75
N GLU A 81 11.84 5.64 -0.82
CA GLU A 81 11.62 4.22 -0.60
C GLU A 81 10.55 3.62 -1.55
N LEU A 82 10.20 2.36 -1.32
CA LEU A 82 9.32 1.55 -2.18
C LEU A 82 7.93 2.15 -2.37
N LEU A 83 7.35 2.80 -1.34
CA LEU A 83 5.99 3.35 -1.29
C LEU A 83 5.91 4.83 -1.70
N SER A 84 7.03 5.41 -2.12
CA SER A 84 7.09 6.84 -2.40
C SER A 84 6.20 7.29 -3.58
N ASP A 85 5.89 6.41 -4.54
CA ASP A 85 4.91 6.72 -5.59
C ASP A 85 3.50 6.82 -5.01
N GLU A 86 3.13 5.90 -4.14
CA GLU A 86 1.84 5.88 -3.47
C GLU A 86 1.59 7.11 -2.60
N ASP A 87 2.58 7.49 -1.79
CA ASP A 87 2.52 8.70 -0.97
C ASP A 87 2.25 9.94 -1.83
N ARG A 88 3.04 10.12 -2.90
CA ARG A 88 2.90 11.26 -3.82
C ARG A 88 1.54 11.26 -4.52
N ALA A 89 1.06 10.08 -4.92
CA ALA A 89 -0.23 9.94 -5.57
C ALA A 89 -1.40 10.26 -4.63
N VAL A 90 -1.35 9.82 -3.37
CA VAL A 90 -2.35 10.17 -2.35
C VAL A 90 -2.29 11.67 -2.05
N ALA A 91 -1.11 12.23 -1.82
CA ALA A 91 -0.94 13.67 -1.58
C ALA A 91 -1.53 14.51 -2.72
N GLY A 92 -1.28 14.13 -3.98
CA GLY A 92 -1.86 14.80 -5.15
C GLY A 92 -3.38 14.75 -5.20
N ARG A 93 -3.99 13.62 -4.82
CA ARG A 93 -5.46 13.48 -4.74
C ARG A 93 -6.06 14.30 -3.61
N MET A 94 -5.42 14.31 -2.44
CA MET A 94 -5.85 15.11 -1.30
C MET A 94 -5.80 16.60 -1.63
N ALA A 95 -4.68 17.07 -2.21
CA ALA A 95 -4.55 18.45 -2.67
C ALA A 95 -5.61 18.81 -3.73
N GLY A 96 -5.86 17.91 -4.69
CA GLY A 96 -6.92 18.07 -5.69
C GLY A 96 -8.34 18.12 -5.09
N ALA A 97 -8.56 17.49 -3.94
CA ALA A 97 -9.81 17.55 -3.18
C ALA A 97 -9.92 18.77 -2.24
N GLY A 98 -8.92 19.66 -2.25
CA GLY A 98 -8.89 20.87 -1.42
C GLY A 98 -8.39 20.65 0.01
N VAL A 99 -7.78 19.51 0.30
CA VAL A 99 -7.09 19.27 1.58
C VAL A 99 -5.81 20.12 1.62
N LYS A 100 -5.55 20.74 2.78
CA LYS A 100 -4.40 21.64 3.00
C LYS A 100 -3.20 20.92 3.59
#